data_AF-A0A198X006-F1
#
_entry.id   AF-A0A198X006-F1
#
_cell.length_a   1.000
_cell.length_b   1.000
_cell.length_c   1.000
_cell.angle_alpha   90.00
_cell.angle_beta   90.00
_cell.angle_gamma   90.00
#
_symmetry.space_group_name_H-M   'P 1'
#
loop_
_entity.id
_entity.type
_entity.pdbx_description
1 polymer ?
#
loop_
_entity_poly.entity_id
_entity_poly.type
_entity_poly.pdbx_seq_one_letter_code
_entity_poly.pdbx_strand_id
1 'polypeptide(L)'
;MAKQKDLQSKILDSVENGFFLECIYDFYKKNFDKKQELFSILVELHNLEKINLFKEFIQLNNEAGRIDFWMTRHILEDMLALIDIKYISESLKCIEHLIKEAGNDLASHSILGKFQQKLKSDKDLLEQVFEVFQENPILYKEFLGAIILVGSNSDFDKYFNINQKFLDSTDNDIKSRAIYLLGKFTYPSETCLKTSIKKLELLGEKEANDTVLSSILHSYLTLLFLNPAYFDNTSEIFLQNIIAKSGKITFYNLATLLFFHRKSEKINDYQYFNLTRKVYNFLKNKLASELGTIKYIGMAFPTTNQDELLKDYLELIEFHIENGVKIKSFDIKHHIEDDIELFQKIITRWLSSDSSEIALATRDFFILNDARLIQPNFDLVDSDCGYLKTFIAHKAVSCLFTYPEMLLHFLIHLMEASTEAEAGNIANLIYHFILINYPHQKENIIKWKNNLNPYNQIELDRMAEEIENYLQNIRSIPEIKELHPPTENIIEYDRYQSETTAKQFDDISQKSVFMQLFTPIRMLYGHKAIFNQQGNRTEIEMVSHSVSMAMPRMLLIDKDDFEFDRKIFLLERYNNEANS
;
A
#
# COMPACT_ATOMS: atom_id res chain seq x y z
N MET A 1 17.16 -18.77 42.62
CA MET A 1 18.15 -19.86 42.77
C MET A 1 17.58 -21.27 42.56
N ALA A 2 16.61 -21.77 43.36
CA ALA A 2 16.11 -23.15 43.17
C ALA A 2 15.40 -23.40 41.81
N LYS A 3 14.57 -22.46 41.33
CA LYS A 3 13.88 -22.55 40.02
C LYS A 3 14.82 -22.36 38.81
N GLN A 4 15.90 -21.60 38.98
CA GLN A 4 16.88 -21.31 37.94
C GLN A 4 17.76 -22.54 37.64
N LYS A 5 18.13 -23.28 38.69
CA LYS A 5 18.82 -24.58 38.56
C LYS A 5 17.94 -25.66 37.90
N ASP A 6 16.63 -25.64 38.15
CA ASP A 6 15.66 -26.56 37.51
C ASP A 6 15.55 -26.30 36.00
N LEU A 7 15.49 -25.03 35.59
CA LEU A 7 15.50 -24.66 34.16
C LEU A 7 16.83 -25.00 33.48
N GLN A 8 17.95 -24.72 34.13
CA GLN A 8 19.27 -25.05 33.61
C GLN A 8 19.44 -26.57 33.38
N SER A 9 18.99 -27.40 34.32
CA SER A 9 19.01 -28.86 34.16
C SER A 9 18.16 -29.29 32.98
N LYS A 10 16.93 -28.77 32.87
CA LYS A 10 16.03 -29.08 31.75
C LYS A 10 16.62 -28.74 30.40
N ILE A 11 17.29 -27.59 30.28
CA ILE A 11 17.97 -27.18 29.05
C ILE A 11 19.08 -28.19 28.70
N LEU A 12 19.95 -28.54 29.66
CA LEU A 12 21.02 -29.51 29.42
C LEU A 12 20.47 -30.89 29.04
N ASP A 13 19.48 -31.40 29.77
CA ASP A 13 18.81 -32.67 29.48
C ASP A 13 18.19 -32.65 28.07
N SER A 14 17.60 -31.52 27.65
CA SER A 14 17.01 -31.39 26.32
C SER A 14 18.05 -31.42 25.19
N VAL A 15 19.27 -30.94 25.42
CA VAL A 15 20.36 -31.04 24.44
C VAL A 15 20.75 -32.50 24.24
N GLU A 16 20.90 -33.27 25.33
CA GLU A 16 21.26 -34.70 25.26
C GLU A 16 20.19 -35.53 24.53
N ASN A 17 18.93 -35.15 24.65
CA ASN A 17 17.80 -35.85 24.04
C ASN A 17 17.38 -35.31 22.67
N GLY A 18 18.03 -34.26 22.14
CA GLY A 18 17.71 -33.66 20.84
C GLY A 18 16.41 -32.87 20.78
N PHE A 19 15.93 -32.34 21.92
CA PHE A 19 14.70 -31.54 22.04
C PHE A 19 14.96 -30.10 22.52
N PHE A 20 16.17 -29.59 22.27
CA PHE A 20 16.59 -28.28 22.76
C PHE A 20 15.72 -27.15 22.24
N LEU A 21 15.47 -27.10 20.93
CA LEU A 21 14.70 -26.03 20.29
C LEU A 21 13.24 -26.00 20.79
N GLU A 22 12.62 -27.17 20.96
CA GLU A 22 11.28 -27.30 21.54
C GLU A 22 11.26 -26.81 22.98
N CYS A 23 12.28 -27.17 23.78
CA CYS A 23 12.36 -26.79 25.18
C CYS A 23 12.45 -25.27 25.35
N ILE A 24 13.32 -24.60 24.60
CA ILE A 24 13.47 -23.14 24.68
C ILE A 24 12.26 -22.41 24.10
N TYR A 25 11.66 -22.92 23.02
CA TYR A 25 10.45 -22.35 22.42
C TYR A 25 9.26 -22.43 23.38
N ASP A 26 8.99 -23.62 23.93
CA ASP A 26 7.89 -23.83 24.88
C ASP A 26 8.09 -22.97 26.14
N PHE A 27 9.32 -22.82 26.62
CA PHE A 27 9.61 -21.96 27.77
C PHE A 27 9.35 -20.49 27.43
N TYR A 28 9.89 -20.01 26.29
CA TYR A 28 9.77 -18.62 25.86
C TYR A 28 8.32 -18.23 25.61
N LYS A 29 7.54 -19.10 24.96
CA LYS A 29 6.11 -18.91 24.70
C LYS A 29 5.27 -18.87 25.99
N LYS A 30 5.53 -19.78 26.95
CA LYS A 30 4.77 -19.85 28.21
C LYS A 30 5.18 -18.79 29.23
N ASN A 31 6.40 -18.27 29.15
CA ASN A 31 6.98 -17.36 30.14
C ASN A 31 7.64 -16.14 29.47
N PHE A 32 6.93 -15.49 28.55
CA PHE A 32 7.46 -14.34 27.80
C PHE A 32 8.01 -13.24 28.72
N ASP A 33 7.33 -12.99 29.85
CA ASP A 33 7.75 -12.00 30.87
C ASP A 33 9.10 -12.35 31.54
N LYS A 34 9.54 -13.60 31.44
CA LYS A 34 10.81 -14.11 32.00
C LYS A 34 11.87 -14.37 30.93
N LYS A 35 11.73 -13.81 29.73
CA LYS A 35 12.71 -14.00 28.64
C LYS A 35 14.15 -13.68 29.05
N GLN A 36 14.35 -12.67 29.91
CA GLN A 36 15.70 -12.31 30.38
C GLN A 36 16.34 -13.39 31.25
N GLU A 37 15.54 -14.13 32.03
CA GLU A 37 16.03 -15.28 32.80
C GLU A 37 16.50 -16.40 31.86
N LEU A 38 15.72 -16.71 30.82
CA LEU A 38 16.10 -17.69 29.80
C LEU A 38 17.40 -17.25 29.08
N PHE A 39 17.46 -16.01 28.63
CA PHE A 39 18.63 -15.48 27.91
C PHE A 39 19.89 -15.54 28.78
N SER A 40 19.81 -15.12 30.05
CA SER A 40 20.94 -15.18 30.97
C SER A 40 21.47 -16.61 31.15
N ILE A 41 20.59 -17.60 31.27
CA ILE A 41 20.99 -19.01 31.44
C ILE A 41 21.63 -19.55 30.17
N LEU A 42 21.03 -19.29 29.00
CA LEU A 42 21.56 -19.77 27.71
C LEU A 42 22.92 -19.14 27.41
N VAL A 43 23.08 -17.83 27.65
CA VAL A 43 24.37 -17.13 27.50
C VAL A 43 25.42 -17.72 28.44
N GLU A 44 25.07 -17.92 29.72
CA GLU A 44 26.00 -18.51 30.70
C GLU A 44 26.42 -19.93 30.29
N LEU A 45 25.47 -20.78 29.92
CA LEU A 45 25.74 -22.15 29.47
C LEU A 45 26.63 -22.17 28.23
N HIS A 46 26.43 -21.24 27.30
CA HIS A 46 27.24 -21.14 26.10
C HIS A 46 28.67 -20.68 26.38
N ASN A 47 28.83 -19.60 27.13
CA ASN A 47 30.14 -19.01 27.40
C ASN A 47 31.00 -19.95 28.28
N LEU A 48 30.35 -20.76 29.13
CA LEU A 48 30.97 -21.86 29.89
C LEU A 48 31.19 -23.15 29.08
N GLU A 49 30.90 -23.14 27.77
CA GLU A 49 31.07 -24.27 26.85
C GLU A 49 30.26 -25.53 27.22
N LYS A 50 29.21 -25.38 28.04
CA LYS A 50 28.30 -26.48 28.37
C LYS A 50 27.35 -26.80 27.24
N ILE A 51 27.03 -25.81 26.40
CA ILE A 51 26.23 -25.96 25.17
C ILE A 51 26.85 -25.11 24.06
N ASN A 52 26.78 -25.58 22.82
CA ASN A 52 27.08 -24.74 21.65
C ASN A 52 25.76 -24.29 21.01
N LEU A 53 25.31 -23.07 21.32
CA LEU A 53 24.05 -22.55 20.80
C LEU A 53 23.99 -22.59 19.28
N PHE A 54 25.08 -22.29 18.57
CA PHE A 54 25.11 -22.32 17.11
C PHE A 54 24.91 -23.74 16.55
N LYS A 55 25.41 -24.76 17.26
CA LYS A 55 25.22 -26.17 16.88
C LYS A 55 23.78 -26.64 17.07
N GLU A 56 23.08 -26.07 18.05
CA GLU A 56 21.66 -26.39 18.26
C GLU A 56 20.77 -25.61 17.29
N PHE A 57 21.03 -24.30 17.11
CA PHE A 57 20.23 -23.43 16.26
C PHE A 57 20.38 -23.70 14.75
N ILE A 58 21.46 -24.36 14.31
CA ILE A 58 21.58 -24.80 12.91
C ILE A 58 20.51 -25.85 12.52
N GLN A 59 19.87 -26.48 13.49
CA GLN A 59 18.78 -27.45 13.26
C GLN A 59 17.43 -26.76 13.08
N LEU A 60 17.33 -25.45 13.35
CA LEU A 60 16.09 -24.71 13.23
C LEU A 60 15.75 -24.49 11.75
N ASN A 61 14.57 -24.97 11.34
CA ASN A 61 14.05 -24.88 9.98
C ASN A 61 12.70 -24.16 9.95
N ASN A 62 12.39 -23.53 8.81
CA ASN A 62 11.15 -22.79 8.59
C ASN A 62 10.09 -23.69 7.95
N GLU A 63 9.84 -24.84 8.58
CA GLU A 63 8.80 -25.77 8.19
C GLU A 63 7.57 -25.61 9.09
N ALA A 64 6.39 -25.94 8.55
CA ALA A 64 5.16 -25.97 9.35
C ALA A 64 5.28 -27.07 10.42
N GLY A 65 5.66 -26.68 11.63
CA GLY A 65 5.99 -27.59 12.71
C GLY A 65 5.47 -27.14 14.08
N ARG A 66 5.93 -27.84 15.11
CA ARG A 66 5.57 -27.56 16.51
C ARG A 66 6.26 -26.30 17.07
N ILE A 67 7.37 -25.90 16.45
CA ILE A 67 8.20 -24.77 16.84
C ILE A 67 7.93 -23.62 15.86
N ASP A 68 7.76 -22.41 16.40
CA ASP A 68 7.70 -21.20 15.57
C ASP A 68 9.12 -20.76 15.22
N PHE A 69 9.45 -20.79 13.93
CA PHE A 69 10.76 -20.42 13.40
C PHE A 69 11.16 -19.01 13.84
N TRP A 70 10.27 -18.03 13.69
CA TRP A 70 10.57 -16.61 13.94
C TRP A 70 10.79 -16.32 15.41
N MET A 71 9.88 -16.78 16.28
CA MET A 71 10.02 -16.62 17.73
C MET A 71 11.29 -17.30 18.23
N THR A 72 11.60 -18.49 17.72
CA THR A 72 12.78 -19.24 18.17
C THR A 72 14.06 -18.59 17.68
N ARG A 73 14.13 -18.20 16.40
CA ARG A 73 15.26 -17.44 15.84
C ARG A 73 15.52 -16.15 16.63
N HIS A 74 14.49 -15.40 17.01
CA HIS A 74 14.63 -14.19 17.81
C HIS A 74 15.32 -14.40 19.16
N ILE A 75 15.21 -15.60 19.76
CA ILE A 75 15.95 -15.93 20.99
C ILE A 75 17.46 -15.84 20.74
N LEU A 76 17.97 -16.45 19.66
CA LEU A 76 19.39 -16.34 19.31
C LEU A 76 19.76 -14.90 18.94
N GLU A 77 18.94 -14.21 18.17
CA GLU A 77 19.20 -12.83 17.75
C GLU A 77 19.44 -11.88 18.93
N ASP A 78 18.60 -11.96 19.97
CA ASP A 78 18.73 -11.11 21.15
C ASP A 78 19.95 -11.48 22.00
N MET A 79 20.37 -12.75 21.99
CA MET A 79 21.54 -13.22 22.72
C MET A 79 22.86 -12.98 21.99
N LEU A 80 22.87 -12.77 20.67
CA LEU A 80 24.08 -12.65 19.84
C LEU A 80 25.09 -11.61 20.37
N ALA A 81 24.60 -10.50 20.93
CA ALA A 81 25.46 -9.45 21.47
C ALA A 81 26.17 -9.85 22.79
N LEU A 82 25.67 -10.86 23.49
CA LEU A 82 26.10 -11.27 24.83
C LEU A 82 26.93 -12.57 24.83
N ILE A 83 26.79 -13.40 23.80
CA ILE A 83 27.48 -14.69 23.70
C ILE A 83 28.92 -14.54 23.19
N ASP A 84 29.80 -15.43 23.65
CA ASP A 84 31.18 -15.53 23.20
C ASP A 84 31.28 -16.42 21.97
N ILE A 85 31.73 -15.85 20.85
CA ILE A 85 31.84 -16.58 19.58
C ILE A 85 33.23 -17.21 19.49
N LYS A 86 33.38 -18.42 20.05
CA LYS A 86 34.65 -19.18 20.03
C LYS A 86 34.84 -19.97 18.72
N TYR A 87 33.76 -20.54 18.17
CA TYR A 87 33.80 -21.39 16.98
C TYR A 87 33.31 -20.63 15.73
N ILE A 88 34.15 -19.72 15.22
CA ILE A 88 33.80 -18.75 14.16
C ILE A 88 33.07 -19.41 12.98
N SER A 89 33.67 -20.43 12.37
CA SER A 89 33.10 -21.10 11.18
C SER A 89 31.73 -21.74 11.45
N GLU A 90 31.51 -22.30 12.63
CA GLU A 90 30.22 -22.91 13.00
C GLU A 90 29.16 -21.84 13.21
N SER A 91 29.53 -20.74 13.87
CA SER A 91 28.65 -19.60 14.10
C SER A 91 28.22 -18.95 12.79
N LEU A 92 29.14 -18.75 11.85
CA LEU A 92 28.82 -18.20 10.54
C LEU A 92 27.88 -19.13 9.75
N LYS A 93 28.15 -20.44 9.74
CA LYS A 93 27.26 -21.43 9.08
C LYS A 93 25.86 -21.44 9.69
N CYS A 94 25.74 -21.35 11.01
CA CYS A 94 24.45 -21.28 11.68
C CYS A 94 23.69 -20.00 11.29
N ILE A 95 24.35 -18.83 11.31
CA ILE A 95 23.68 -17.57 10.94
C ILE A 95 23.28 -17.60 9.45
N GLU A 96 24.14 -18.09 8.56
CA GLU A 96 23.84 -18.24 7.13
C GLU A 96 22.65 -19.18 6.91
N HIS A 97 22.60 -20.31 7.62
CA HIS A 97 21.47 -21.24 7.60
C HIS A 97 20.16 -20.54 7.99
N LEU A 98 20.14 -19.80 9.10
CA LEU A 98 18.95 -19.08 9.56
C LEU A 98 18.48 -17.99 8.59
N ILE A 99 19.40 -17.34 7.87
CA ILE A 99 19.06 -16.39 6.81
C ILE A 99 18.39 -17.12 5.63
N LYS A 100 18.92 -18.28 5.23
CA LYS A 100 18.36 -19.09 4.14
C LYS A 100 16.97 -19.62 4.47
N GLU A 101 16.77 -20.14 5.68
CA GLU A 101 15.47 -20.63 6.16
C GLU A 101 14.40 -19.52 6.20
N ALA A 102 14.80 -18.29 6.50
CA ALA A 102 13.90 -17.14 6.50
C ALA A 102 13.46 -16.69 5.08
N GLY A 103 14.18 -17.12 4.04
CA GLY A 103 13.85 -16.83 2.64
C GLY A 103 13.79 -15.34 2.32
N ASN A 104 12.78 -14.94 1.54
CA ASN A 104 12.61 -13.57 1.04
C ASN A 104 11.81 -12.65 2.00
N ASP A 105 11.65 -13.03 3.25
CA ASP A 105 10.98 -12.19 4.24
C ASP A 105 11.82 -10.93 4.54
N LEU A 106 11.16 -9.79 4.81
CA LEU A 106 11.84 -8.53 5.08
C LEU A 106 12.74 -8.58 6.34
N ALA A 107 12.45 -9.49 7.28
CA ALA A 107 13.24 -9.74 8.48
C ALA A 107 14.30 -10.84 8.28
N SER A 108 14.45 -11.43 7.09
CA SER A 108 15.46 -12.47 6.79
C SER A 108 16.87 -12.09 7.25
N HIS A 109 17.27 -10.84 7.10
CA HIS A 109 18.60 -10.34 7.43
C HIS A 109 18.69 -9.63 8.81
N SER A 110 17.62 -9.61 9.63
CA SER A 110 17.62 -8.91 10.93
C SER A 110 18.72 -9.42 11.88
N ILE A 111 19.06 -10.71 11.80
CA ILE A 111 20.12 -11.34 12.61
C ILE A 111 21.49 -10.70 12.37
N LEU A 112 21.76 -10.24 11.14
CA LEU A 112 23.02 -9.58 10.80
C LEU A 112 23.19 -8.25 11.53
N GLY A 113 22.10 -7.55 11.86
CA GLY A 113 22.16 -6.31 12.64
C GLY A 113 22.69 -6.54 14.06
N LYS A 114 22.27 -7.62 14.72
CA LYS A 114 22.78 -8.01 16.05
C LYS A 114 24.19 -8.56 15.97
N PHE A 115 24.51 -9.33 14.93
CA PHE A 115 25.86 -9.78 14.67
C PHE A 115 26.83 -8.60 14.46
N GLN A 116 26.44 -7.58 13.70
CA GLN A 116 27.21 -6.34 13.53
C GLN A 116 27.49 -5.63 14.87
N GLN A 117 26.51 -5.61 15.79
CA GLN A 117 26.71 -5.05 17.13
C GLN A 117 27.76 -5.82 17.91
N LYS A 118 27.75 -7.16 17.85
CA LYS A 118 28.78 -8.00 18.49
C LYS A 118 30.17 -7.71 17.91
N LEU A 119 30.31 -7.67 16.58
CA LEU A 119 31.60 -7.34 15.94
C LEU A 119 32.09 -5.94 16.33
N LYS A 120 31.19 -4.97 16.49
CA LYS A 120 31.55 -3.61 16.90
C LYS A 120 32.11 -3.56 18.32
N SER A 121 31.64 -4.46 19.20
CA SER A 121 32.11 -4.54 20.59
C SER A 121 33.42 -5.31 20.78
N ASP A 122 33.83 -6.11 19.79
CA ASP A 122 34.94 -7.05 19.90
C ASP A 122 35.80 -7.02 18.63
N LYS A 123 36.94 -6.31 18.71
CA LYS A 123 37.85 -6.10 17.58
C LYS A 123 38.59 -7.38 17.18
N ASP A 124 38.96 -8.21 18.15
CA ASP A 124 39.68 -9.45 17.87
C ASP A 124 38.76 -10.45 17.16
N LEU A 125 37.49 -10.48 17.55
CA LEU A 125 36.46 -11.25 16.85
C LEU A 125 36.26 -10.76 15.41
N LEU A 126 36.25 -9.45 15.16
CA LEU A 126 36.14 -8.91 13.80
C LEU A 126 37.27 -9.40 12.90
N GLU A 127 38.53 -9.37 13.38
CA GLU A 127 39.66 -9.84 12.58
C GLU A 127 39.60 -11.36 12.35
N GLN A 128 39.23 -12.16 13.36
CA GLN A 128 39.03 -13.61 13.20
C GLN A 128 37.91 -13.96 12.20
N VAL A 129 36.78 -13.23 12.25
CA VAL A 129 35.68 -13.38 11.29
C VAL A 129 36.13 -12.97 9.89
N PHE A 130 36.96 -11.93 9.78
CA PHE A 130 37.51 -11.50 8.51
C PHE A 130 38.48 -12.54 7.92
N GLU A 131 39.34 -13.16 8.72
CA GLU A 131 40.23 -14.25 8.29
C GLU A 131 39.42 -15.43 7.71
N VAL A 132 38.40 -15.89 8.43
CA VAL A 132 37.52 -16.98 7.96
C VAL A 132 36.77 -16.58 6.69
N PHE A 133 36.32 -15.33 6.59
CA PHE A 133 35.69 -14.82 5.37
C PHE A 133 36.67 -14.81 4.18
N GLN A 134 37.94 -14.45 4.38
CA GLN A 134 38.95 -14.43 3.33
C GLN A 134 39.27 -15.83 2.77
N GLU A 135 39.17 -16.86 3.59
CA GLU A 135 39.36 -18.25 3.14
C GLU A 135 38.27 -18.68 2.14
N ASN A 136 37.03 -18.21 2.32
CA ASN A 136 35.93 -18.53 1.41
C ASN A 136 34.88 -17.40 1.29
N PRO A 137 35.16 -16.34 0.50
CA PRO A 137 34.28 -15.18 0.40
C PRO A 137 32.90 -15.48 -0.20
N ILE A 138 32.79 -16.51 -1.06
CA ILE A 138 31.54 -16.92 -1.70
C ILE A 138 30.61 -17.59 -0.68
N LEU A 139 31.15 -18.48 0.15
CA LEU A 139 30.39 -19.15 1.20
C LEU A 139 29.87 -18.13 2.23
N TYR A 140 30.72 -17.19 2.64
CA TYR A 140 30.41 -16.24 3.71
C TYR A 140 29.99 -14.85 3.21
N LYS A 141 29.47 -14.75 1.99
CA LYS A 141 29.08 -13.47 1.34
C LYS A 141 28.05 -12.66 2.12
N GLU A 142 27.18 -13.30 2.90
CA GLU A 142 26.19 -12.63 3.75
C GLU A 142 26.84 -11.70 4.80
N PHE A 143 28.06 -12.04 5.22
CA PHE A 143 28.79 -11.31 6.26
C PHE A 143 29.63 -10.16 5.72
N LEU A 144 29.82 -10.05 4.39
CA LEU A 144 30.64 -9.01 3.77
C LEU A 144 30.25 -7.61 4.29
N GLY A 145 28.95 -7.31 4.30
CA GLY A 145 28.47 -6.01 4.75
C GLY A 145 28.75 -5.74 6.22
N ALA A 146 28.60 -6.76 7.08
CA ALA A 146 28.88 -6.63 8.51
C ALA A 146 30.36 -6.35 8.77
N ILE A 147 31.24 -7.12 8.13
CA ILE A 147 32.70 -6.99 8.28
C ILE A 147 33.17 -5.62 7.80
N ILE A 148 32.78 -5.23 6.59
CA ILE A 148 33.25 -4.00 5.95
C ILE A 148 32.77 -2.76 6.70
N LEU A 149 31.48 -2.68 7.05
CA LEU A 149 30.95 -1.49 7.72
C LEU A 149 31.50 -1.35 9.14
N VAL A 150 31.53 -2.44 9.91
CA VAL A 150 32.07 -2.40 11.28
C VAL A 150 33.55 -2.05 11.26
N GLY A 151 34.33 -2.71 10.40
CA GLY A 151 35.76 -2.46 10.27
C GLY A 151 36.10 -1.04 9.81
N SER A 152 35.33 -0.47 8.89
CA SER A 152 35.56 0.89 8.40
C SER A 152 35.40 1.97 9.47
N ASN A 153 34.67 1.70 10.55
CA ASN A 153 34.59 2.61 11.70
C ASN A 153 35.91 2.68 12.48
N SER A 154 36.74 1.64 12.41
CA SER A 154 38.05 1.58 13.08
C SER A 154 39.18 1.97 12.13
N ASP A 155 39.13 1.51 10.89
CA ASP A 155 40.15 1.77 9.86
C ASP A 155 39.45 1.90 8.50
N PHE A 156 39.07 3.13 8.14
CA PHE A 156 38.35 3.39 6.90
C PHE A 156 39.15 2.92 5.68
N ASP A 157 40.44 3.26 5.60
CA ASP A 157 41.25 2.97 4.42
C ASP A 157 41.46 1.47 4.21
N LYS A 158 41.73 0.69 5.27
CA LYS A 158 41.85 -0.77 5.19
C LYS A 158 40.57 -1.39 4.61
N TYR A 159 39.42 -1.12 5.23
CA TYR A 159 38.17 -1.78 4.88
C TYR A 159 37.53 -1.23 3.60
N PHE A 160 37.73 0.03 3.27
CA PHE A 160 37.37 0.59 1.97
C PHE A 160 38.18 -0.07 0.85
N ASN A 161 39.50 -0.24 1.01
CA ASN A 161 40.35 -0.93 0.05
C ASN A 161 40.01 -2.42 -0.10
N ILE A 162 39.60 -3.09 0.99
CA ILE A 162 39.07 -4.46 0.91
C ILE A 162 37.80 -4.48 0.07
N ASN A 163 36.83 -3.58 0.33
CA ASN A 163 35.60 -3.50 -0.44
C ASN A 163 35.86 -3.25 -1.93
N GLN A 164 36.84 -2.39 -2.25
CA GLN A 164 37.22 -2.10 -3.64
C GLN A 164 37.63 -3.36 -4.43
N LYS A 165 38.26 -4.36 -3.79
CA LYS A 165 38.63 -5.62 -4.44
C LYS A 165 37.41 -6.44 -4.89
N PHE A 166 36.27 -6.27 -4.23
CA PHE A 166 35.04 -6.99 -4.54
C PHE A 166 34.17 -6.30 -5.60
N LEU A 167 34.45 -5.04 -5.95
CA LEU A 167 33.72 -4.30 -6.99
C LEU A 167 33.92 -4.90 -8.40
N ASP A 168 35.03 -5.59 -8.61
CA ASP A 168 35.39 -6.23 -9.88
C ASP A 168 35.18 -7.76 -9.84
N SER A 169 34.42 -8.26 -8.84
CA SER A 169 34.08 -9.68 -8.73
C SER A 169 33.29 -10.18 -9.95
N THR A 170 33.57 -11.41 -10.40
CA THR A 170 32.77 -12.09 -11.43
C THR A 170 31.46 -12.64 -10.88
N ASP A 171 31.35 -12.81 -9.56
CA ASP A 171 30.10 -13.16 -8.89
C ASP A 171 29.26 -11.90 -8.68
N ASN A 172 28.10 -11.84 -9.34
CA ASN A 172 27.21 -10.68 -9.31
C ASN A 172 26.64 -10.39 -7.92
N ASP A 173 26.47 -11.38 -7.04
CA ASP A 173 25.95 -11.16 -5.70
C ASP A 173 27.00 -10.50 -4.80
N ILE A 174 28.25 -11.00 -4.83
CA ILE A 174 29.38 -10.34 -4.15
C ILE A 174 29.56 -8.92 -4.69
N LYS A 175 29.54 -8.76 -6.02
CA LYS A 175 29.68 -7.45 -6.68
C LYS A 175 28.57 -6.49 -6.25
N SER A 176 27.31 -6.92 -6.29
CA SER A 176 26.15 -6.16 -5.85
C SER A 176 26.26 -5.73 -4.39
N ARG A 177 26.71 -6.62 -3.49
CA ARG A 177 26.90 -6.29 -2.07
C ARG A 177 28.02 -5.27 -1.89
N ALA A 178 29.16 -5.45 -2.54
CA ALA A 178 30.28 -4.51 -2.46
C ALA A 178 29.88 -3.10 -2.95
N ILE A 179 29.09 -3.05 -4.03
CA ILE A 179 28.53 -1.79 -4.56
C ILE A 179 27.53 -1.19 -3.59
N TYR A 180 26.64 -2.00 -3.01
CA TYR A 180 25.65 -1.54 -2.01
C TYR A 180 26.34 -0.86 -0.81
N LEU A 181 27.49 -1.38 -0.39
CA LEU A 181 28.26 -0.82 0.73
C LEU A 181 28.83 0.58 0.45
N LEU A 182 29.08 0.93 -0.82
CA LEU A 182 29.48 2.30 -1.18
C LEU A 182 28.44 3.34 -0.76
N GLY A 183 27.15 2.99 -0.77
CA GLY A 183 26.07 3.86 -0.29
C GLY A 183 25.93 3.92 1.24
N LYS A 184 26.66 3.09 2.00
CA LYS A 184 26.50 2.91 3.45
C LYS A 184 27.70 3.36 4.28
N PHE A 185 28.85 3.62 3.66
CA PHE A 185 30.01 4.14 4.38
C PHE A 185 29.76 5.51 4.99
N THR A 186 30.35 5.73 6.17
CA THR A 186 30.55 7.08 6.71
C THR A 186 31.88 7.60 6.17
N TYR A 187 31.83 8.45 5.16
CA TYR A 187 33.03 8.95 4.50
C TYR A 187 33.78 9.97 5.37
N PRO A 188 35.11 9.82 5.56
CA PRO A 188 35.89 10.71 6.42
C PRO A 188 36.16 12.08 5.78
N SER A 189 36.00 12.18 4.45
CA SER A 189 36.18 13.43 3.71
C SER A 189 35.27 13.51 2.49
N GLU A 190 35.01 14.73 2.05
CA GLU A 190 34.30 15.03 0.82
C GLU A 190 34.98 14.41 -0.42
N THR A 191 36.32 14.36 -0.43
CA THR A 191 37.10 13.74 -1.50
C THR A 191 36.79 12.24 -1.63
N CYS A 192 36.72 11.51 -0.51
CA CYS A 192 36.40 10.08 -0.53
C CYS A 192 34.97 9.83 -1.02
N LEU A 193 34.02 10.68 -0.63
CA LEU A 193 32.64 10.64 -1.12
C LEU A 193 32.59 10.86 -2.64
N LYS A 194 33.23 11.93 -3.14
CA LYS A 194 33.31 12.24 -4.59
C LYS A 194 33.91 11.09 -5.39
N THR A 195 35.00 10.49 -4.90
CA THR A 195 35.61 9.32 -5.56
C THR A 195 34.64 8.15 -5.64
N SER A 196 33.84 7.92 -4.61
CA SER A 196 32.88 6.81 -4.57
C SER A 196 31.68 7.04 -5.49
N ILE A 197 31.16 8.27 -5.56
CA ILE A 197 30.13 8.68 -6.54
C ILE A 197 30.64 8.43 -7.98
N LYS A 198 31.84 8.92 -8.31
CA LYS A 198 32.46 8.68 -9.63
C LYS A 198 32.68 7.20 -9.93
N LYS A 199 33.04 6.41 -8.93
CA LYS A 199 33.21 4.95 -9.09
C LYS A 199 31.87 4.28 -9.42
N LEU A 200 30.79 4.67 -8.77
CA LEU A 200 29.44 4.19 -9.08
C LEU A 200 29.02 4.56 -10.51
N GLU A 201 29.33 5.78 -10.96
CA GLU A 201 29.07 6.23 -12.34
C GLU A 201 29.79 5.34 -13.37
N LEU A 202 31.09 5.12 -13.18
CA LEU A 202 31.91 4.27 -14.07
C LEU A 202 31.46 2.81 -14.09
N LEU A 203 31.08 2.25 -12.93
CA LEU A 203 30.52 0.90 -12.86
C LEU A 203 29.18 0.82 -13.60
N GLY A 204 28.37 1.87 -13.44
CA GLY A 204 27.06 1.98 -14.04
C GLY A 204 27.09 2.06 -15.57
N GLU A 205 28.10 2.64 -16.20
CA GLU A 205 28.17 2.77 -17.67
C GLU A 205 28.12 1.41 -18.39
N LYS A 206 28.89 0.42 -17.90
CA LYS A 206 29.11 -0.86 -18.59
C LYS A 206 28.22 -2.00 -18.11
N GLU A 207 27.54 -1.82 -16.98
CA GLU A 207 26.76 -2.88 -16.37
C GLU A 207 25.43 -3.13 -17.09
N ALA A 208 25.00 -4.39 -17.16
CA ALA A 208 23.75 -4.83 -17.77
C ALA A 208 22.93 -5.75 -16.85
N ASN A 209 23.53 -6.31 -15.80
CA ASN A 209 22.82 -7.16 -14.86
C ASN A 209 21.92 -6.32 -13.92
N ASP A 210 20.62 -6.62 -13.88
CA ASP A 210 19.63 -5.85 -13.10
C ASP A 210 19.91 -5.86 -11.58
N THR A 211 20.43 -6.96 -11.03
CA THR A 211 20.79 -7.03 -9.60
C THR A 211 21.96 -6.08 -9.28
N VAL A 212 22.94 -5.99 -10.18
CA VAL A 212 24.08 -5.09 -10.03
C VAL A 212 23.66 -3.64 -10.25
N LEU A 213 22.88 -3.37 -11.31
CA LEU A 213 22.31 -2.04 -11.58
C LEU A 213 21.46 -1.53 -10.41
N SER A 214 20.68 -2.43 -9.79
CA SER A 214 19.86 -2.10 -8.63
C SER A 214 20.70 -1.68 -7.42
N SER A 215 21.82 -2.37 -7.16
CA SER A 215 22.78 -1.96 -6.13
C SER A 215 23.46 -0.63 -6.45
N ILE A 216 23.81 -0.38 -7.72
CA ILE A 216 24.41 0.88 -8.18
C ILE A 216 23.43 2.03 -7.93
N LEU A 217 22.19 1.89 -8.42
CA LEU A 217 21.12 2.87 -8.24
C LEU A 217 20.85 3.11 -6.76
N HIS A 218 20.75 2.04 -5.96
CA HIS A 218 20.49 2.18 -4.53
C HIS A 218 21.58 2.99 -3.84
N SER A 219 22.85 2.62 -4.05
CA SER A 219 23.99 3.32 -3.47
C SER A 219 24.06 4.77 -3.91
N TYR A 220 23.92 5.02 -5.22
CA TYR A 220 24.02 6.35 -5.80
C TYR A 220 22.94 7.29 -5.25
N LEU A 221 21.67 6.87 -5.31
CA LEU A 221 20.56 7.66 -4.76
C LEU A 221 20.68 7.84 -3.24
N THR A 222 21.11 6.81 -2.50
CA THR A 222 21.34 6.96 -1.05
C THR A 222 22.36 8.08 -0.78
N LEU A 223 23.47 8.12 -1.51
CA LEU A 223 24.48 9.17 -1.36
C LEU A 223 23.95 10.55 -1.74
N LEU A 224 23.14 10.65 -2.81
CA LEU A 224 22.52 11.90 -3.23
C LEU A 224 21.47 12.41 -2.22
N PHE A 225 20.61 11.55 -1.69
CA PHE A 225 19.65 11.93 -0.65
C PHE A 225 20.36 12.36 0.65
N LEU A 226 21.49 11.72 0.99
CA LEU A 226 22.31 12.14 2.12
C LEU A 226 23.03 13.47 1.84
N ASN A 227 23.42 13.73 0.59
CA ASN A 227 24.19 14.90 0.17
C ASN A 227 23.58 15.56 -1.10
N PRO A 228 22.45 16.29 -0.98
CA PRO A 228 21.71 16.81 -2.14
C PRO A 228 22.51 17.79 -3.01
N ALA A 229 23.54 18.42 -2.45
CA ALA A 229 24.53 19.26 -3.15
C ALA A 229 25.16 18.60 -4.39
N TYR A 230 25.16 17.27 -4.44
CA TYR A 230 25.70 16.50 -5.56
C TYR A 230 24.69 16.23 -6.65
N PHE A 231 23.41 16.52 -6.45
CA PHE A 231 22.41 16.31 -7.48
C PHE A 231 22.47 17.44 -8.52
N ASP A 232 22.94 17.09 -9.72
CA ASP A 232 23.09 17.97 -10.87
C ASP A 232 22.63 17.27 -12.17
N ASN A 233 22.77 17.97 -13.31
CA ASN A 233 22.40 17.43 -14.62
C ASN A 233 23.17 16.13 -14.97
N THR A 234 24.43 16.00 -14.54
CA THR A 234 25.25 14.80 -14.77
C THR A 234 24.64 13.60 -14.05
N SER A 235 24.27 13.81 -12.79
CA SER A 235 23.62 12.83 -11.93
C SER A 235 22.27 12.40 -12.48
N GLU A 236 21.48 13.36 -12.98
CA GLU A 236 20.20 13.08 -13.63
C GLU A 236 20.36 12.20 -14.87
N ILE A 237 21.28 12.55 -15.78
CA ILE A 237 21.56 11.76 -16.99
C ILE A 237 22.04 10.36 -16.63
N PHE A 238 22.91 10.24 -15.63
CA PHE A 238 23.37 8.94 -15.15
C PHE A 238 22.20 8.07 -14.66
N LEU A 239 21.32 8.62 -13.82
CA LEU A 239 20.14 7.91 -13.32
C LEU A 239 19.21 7.49 -14.46
N GLN A 240 18.93 8.38 -15.42
CA GLN A 240 18.14 8.06 -16.61
C GLN A 240 18.72 6.87 -17.38
N ASN A 241 20.04 6.88 -17.61
CA ASN A 241 20.72 5.79 -18.32
C ASN A 241 20.65 4.46 -17.56
N ILE A 242 20.80 4.46 -16.23
CA ILE A 242 20.66 3.27 -15.39
C ILE A 242 19.23 2.72 -15.48
N ILE A 243 18.24 3.59 -15.31
CA ILE A 243 16.82 3.20 -15.31
C ILE A 243 16.40 2.63 -16.66
N ALA A 244 16.83 3.25 -17.78
CA ALA A 244 16.47 2.85 -19.13
C ALA A 244 16.86 1.40 -19.48
N LYS A 245 18.00 0.91 -18.94
CA LYS A 245 18.46 -0.47 -19.16
C LYS A 245 18.11 -1.44 -18.03
N SER A 246 17.40 -0.97 -17.00
CA SER A 246 17.13 -1.76 -15.81
C SER A 246 15.86 -2.61 -15.90
N GLY A 247 15.81 -3.65 -15.07
CA GLY A 247 14.75 -4.64 -14.99
C GLY A 247 13.72 -4.33 -13.90
N LYS A 248 13.28 -5.36 -13.18
CA LYS A 248 12.25 -5.27 -12.14
C LYS A 248 12.85 -4.96 -10.76
N ILE A 249 14.06 -5.46 -10.48
CA ILE A 249 14.73 -5.34 -9.18
C ILE A 249 15.17 -3.89 -8.95
N THR A 250 15.72 -3.24 -9.97
CA THR A 250 16.08 -1.82 -9.90
C THR A 250 14.86 -0.95 -9.66
N PHE A 251 13.75 -1.24 -10.35
CA PHE A 251 12.50 -0.49 -10.22
C PHE A 251 11.88 -0.63 -8.82
N TYR A 252 11.90 -1.84 -8.26
CA TYR A 252 11.51 -2.09 -6.86
C TYR A 252 12.34 -1.25 -5.87
N ASN A 253 13.66 -1.22 -6.04
CA ASN A 253 14.55 -0.46 -5.15
C ASN A 253 14.37 1.05 -5.30
N LEU A 254 14.07 1.55 -6.50
CA LEU A 254 13.73 2.95 -6.72
C LEU A 254 12.47 3.36 -5.95
N ALA A 255 11.39 2.58 -6.03
CA ALA A 255 10.15 2.81 -5.28
C ALA A 255 10.38 2.72 -3.75
N THR A 256 11.18 1.76 -3.32
CA THR A 256 11.53 1.57 -1.91
C THR A 256 12.31 2.75 -1.35
N LEU A 257 13.29 3.27 -2.09
CA LEU A 257 14.06 4.44 -1.68
C LEU A 257 13.20 5.69 -1.57
N LEU A 258 12.34 5.92 -2.56
CA LEU A 258 11.39 7.03 -2.54
C LEU A 258 10.50 6.95 -1.29
N PHE A 259 9.96 5.77 -0.98
CA PHE A 259 9.22 5.54 0.26
C PHE A 259 10.02 5.97 1.49
N PHE A 260 11.25 5.49 1.67
CA PHE A 260 12.04 5.84 2.86
C PHE A 260 12.42 7.32 2.95
N HIS A 261 12.50 8.01 1.81
CA HIS A 261 12.93 9.41 1.73
C HIS A 261 11.79 10.43 1.68
N ARG A 262 10.53 10.00 1.47
CA ARG A 262 9.36 10.90 1.38
C ARG A 262 9.10 11.78 2.61
N LYS A 263 9.52 11.33 3.81
CA LYS A 263 9.28 11.96 5.13
C LYS A 263 10.46 12.80 5.64
N SER A 264 11.42 13.13 4.78
CA SER A 264 12.66 13.75 5.21
C SER A 264 12.48 15.21 5.64
N GLU A 265 13.10 15.59 6.76
CA GLU A 265 13.22 16.99 7.20
C GLU A 265 13.94 17.87 6.16
N LYS A 266 14.72 17.25 5.26
CA LYS A 266 15.40 17.94 4.16
C LYS A 266 14.49 18.28 2.98
N ILE A 267 13.19 17.97 3.00
CA ILE A 267 12.30 18.24 1.85
C ILE A 267 12.20 19.73 1.48
N ASN A 268 12.54 20.63 2.40
CA ASN A 268 12.60 22.07 2.14
C ASN A 268 13.91 22.51 1.44
N ASP A 269 14.90 21.62 1.34
CA ASP A 269 16.09 21.83 0.51
C ASP A 269 15.72 21.66 -0.97
N TYR A 270 15.99 22.68 -1.79
CA TYR A 270 15.62 22.70 -3.20
C TYR A 270 16.19 21.54 -4.01
N GLN A 271 17.42 21.09 -3.71
CA GLN A 271 18.04 19.97 -4.43
C GLN A 271 17.45 18.63 -3.97
N TYR A 272 17.17 18.49 -2.68
CA TYR A 272 16.48 17.30 -2.15
C TYR A 272 15.07 17.17 -2.74
N PHE A 273 14.34 18.29 -2.77
CA PHE A 273 13.02 18.40 -3.38
C PHE A 273 13.08 17.99 -4.86
N ASN A 274 13.97 18.59 -5.65
CA ASN A 274 14.14 18.27 -7.06
C ASN A 274 14.53 16.81 -7.31
N LEU A 275 15.44 16.25 -6.51
CA LEU A 275 15.79 14.83 -6.59
C LEU A 275 14.56 13.96 -6.37
N THR A 276 13.74 14.28 -5.37
CA THR A 276 12.49 13.55 -5.07
C THR A 276 11.52 13.62 -6.25
N ARG A 277 11.29 14.82 -6.82
CA ARG A 277 10.48 15.02 -8.04
C ARG A 277 10.98 14.16 -9.21
N LYS A 278 12.29 14.13 -9.43
CA LYS A 278 12.90 13.35 -10.50
C LYS A 278 12.73 11.85 -10.29
N VAL A 279 12.78 11.38 -9.05
CA VAL A 279 12.50 9.97 -8.72
C VAL A 279 11.05 9.59 -9.00
N TYR A 280 10.06 10.45 -8.73
CA TYR A 280 8.68 10.23 -9.18
C TYR A 280 8.60 10.07 -10.71
N ASN A 281 9.22 10.99 -11.45
CA ASN A 281 9.24 10.95 -12.92
C ASN A 281 9.93 9.69 -13.46
N PHE A 282 11.01 9.25 -12.81
CA PHE A 282 11.67 7.99 -13.18
C PHE A 282 10.79 6.77 -12.99
N LEU A 283 9.95 6.76 -11.95
CA LEU A 283 8.95 5.71 -11.74
C LEU A 283 7.82 5.76 -12.77
N LYS A 284 7.59 6.90 -13.43
CA LYS A 284 6.60 7.04 -14.51
C LYS A 284 7.08 6.46 -15.86
N ASN A 285 8.37 6.17 -16.01
CA ASN A 285 8.93 5.71 -17.29
C ASN A 285 8.63 4.24 -17.61
N LYS A 286 8.15 3.45 -16.64
CA LYS A 286 7.96 2.01 -16.80
C LYS A 286 6.82 1.51 -15.92
N LEU A 287 5.99 0.63 -16.46
CA LEU A 287 4.90 0.01 -15.70
C LEU A 287 5.44 -0.94 -14.63
N ALA A 288 5.02 -0.74 -13.38
CA ALA A 288 5.23 -1.71 -12.32
C ALA A 288 4.47 -3.02 -12.61
N SER A 289 5.18 -4.15 -12.63
CA SER A 289 4.58 -5.48 -12.83
C SER A 289 4.39 -6.26 -11.53
N GLU A 290 5.17 -5.96 -10.50
CA GLU A 290 5.15 -6.69 -9.23
C GLU A 290 4.33 -5.96 -8.18
N LEU A 291 3.47 -6.70 -7.47
CA LEU A 291 2.60 -6.14 -6.42
C LEU A 291 3.41 -5.42 -5.32
N GLY A 292 4.60 -5.94 -4.98
CA GLY A 292 5.49 -5.29 -4.01
C GLY A 292 5.89 -3.88 -4.45
N THR A 293 6.26 -3.70 -5.72
CA THR A 293 6.63 -2.38 -6.25
C THR A 293 5.45 -1.42 -6.26
N ILE A 294 4.26 -1.90 -6.67
CA ILE A 294 3.03 -1.10 -6.67
C ILE A 294 2.68 -0.62 -5.25
N LYS A 295 2.82 -1.50 -4.26
CA LYS A 295 2.63 -1.14 -2.84
C LYS A 295 3.61 -0.07 -2.39
N TYR A 296 4.89 -0.19 -2.71
CA TYR A 296 5.88 0.85 -2.35
C TYR A 296 5.62 2.18 -3.06
N ILE A 297 5.19 2.17 -4.32
CA ILE A 297 4.73 3.38 -5.01
C ILE A 297 3.58 4.02 -4.24
N GLY A 298 2.56 3.24 -3.87
CA GLY A 298 1.43 3.75 -3.11
C GLY A 298 1.84 4.33 -1.74
N MET A 299 2.67 3.59 -0.99
CA MET A 299 3.21 4.04 0.30
C MET A 299 4.16 5.24 0.18
N ALA A 300 4.67 5.55 -1.02
CA ALA A 300 5.51 6.71 -1.28
C ALA A 300 4.73 8.04 -1.29
N PHE A 301 3.44 8.02 -0.95
CA PHE A 301 2.60 9.21 -0.79
C PHE A 301 3.34 10.37 -0.07
N PRO A 302 3.37 11.59 -0.65
CA PRO A 302 4.06 12.72 -0.06
C PRO A 302 3.38 13.13 1.25
N THR A 303 4.15 13.25 2.32
CA THR A 303 3.61 13.47 3.68
C THR A 303 3.66 14.91 4.15
N THR A 304 4.17 15.80 3.30
CA THR A 304 4.18 17.25 3.51
C THR A 304 3.32 17.88 2.43
N ASN A 305 2.51 18.89 2.80
CA ASN A 305 1.67 19.66 1.87
C ASN A 305 2.54 20.53 0.94
N GLN A 306 3.14 19.88 -0.05
CA GLN A 306 3.75 20.52 -1.19
C GLN A 306 2.97 20.03 -2.41
N ASP A 307 2.06 20.87 -2.89
CA ASP A 307 1.14 20.54 -3.99
C ASP A 307 1.89 20.03 -5.23
N GLU A 308 3.11 20.51 -5.48
CA GLU A 308 3.96 20.03 -6.58
C GLU A 308 4.34 18.55 -6.45
N LEU A 309 4.75 18.06 -5.26
CA LEU A 309 5.06 16.65 -5.07
C LEU A 309 3.81 15.79 -5.12
N LEU A 310 2.69 16.32 -4.64
CA LEU A 310 1.40 15.66 -4.77
C LEU A 310 1.01 15.53 -6.24
N LYS A 311 1.21 16.57 -7.06
CA LYS A 311 0.99 16.50 -8.51
C LYS A 311 1.88 15.44 -9.16
N ASP A 312 3.20 15.45 -8.91
CA ASP A 312 4.13 14.44 -9.46
C ASP A 312 3.74 13.00 -9.02
N TYR A 313 3.32 12.84 -7.76
CA TYR A 313 2.83 11.57 -7.23
C TYR A 313 1.54 11.10 -7.91
N LEU A 314 0.56 12.00 -8.05
CA LEU A 314 -0.71 11.67 -8.69
C LEU A 314 -0.48 11.30 -10.16
N GLU A 315 0.38 12.03 -10.88
CA GLU A 315 0.76 11.66 -12.24
C GLU A 315 1.40 10.27 -12.35
N LEU A 316 2.19 9.86 -11.35
CA LEU A 316 2.76 8.52 -11.28
C LEU A 316 1.67 7.45 -11.09
N ILE A 317 0.72 7.69 -10.18
CA ILE A 317 -0.41 6.78 -9.93
C ILE A 317 -1.33 6.70 -11.14
N GLU A 318 -1.67 7.85 -11.72
CA GLU A 318 -2.48 8.02 -12.94
C GLU A 318 -1.88 7.21 -14.09
N PHE A 319 -0.58 7.35 -14.37
CA PHE A 319 0.12 6.57 -15.39
C PHE A 319 -0.06 5.05 -15.19
N HIS A 320 0.04 4.56 -13.95
CA HIS A 320 -0.14 3.13 -13.69
C HIS A 320 -1.59 2.68 -13.83
N ILE A 321 -2.56 3.52 -13.44
CA ILE A 321 -4.00 3.25 -13.57
C ILE A 321 -4.39 3.16 -15.04
N GLU A 322 -3.95 4.11 -15.86
CA GLU A 322 -4.18 4.11 -17.31
C GLU A 322 -3.63 2.86 -17.98
N ASN A 323 -2.58 2.28 -17.41
CA ASN A 323 -1.96 1.03 -17.88
C ASN A 323 -2.49 -0.23 -17.14
N GLY A 324 -3.65 -0.14 -16.50
CA GLY A 324 -4.42 -1.28 -15.98
C GLY A 324 -4.18 -1.65 -14.53
N VAL A 325 -3.38 -0.89 -13.77
CA VAL A 325 -3.21 -1.11 -12.33
C VAL A 325 -4.43 -0.59 -11.57
N LYS A 326 -5.03 -1.42 -10.72
CA LYS A 326 -6.20 -1.03 -9.94
C LYS A 326 -5.81 -0.12 -8.78
N ILE A 327 -6.59 0.94 -8.52
CA ILE A 327 -6.32 1.89 -7.43
C ILE A 327 -6.16 1.23 -6.06
N LYS A 328 -6.93 0.18 -5.77
CA LYS A 328 -6.84 -0.59 -4.52
C LYS A 328 -5.47 -1.25 -4.27
N SER A 329 -4.65 -1.43 -5.30
CA SER A 329 -3.33 -2.05 -5.17
C SER A 329 -2.28 -1.12 -4.56
N PHE A 330 -2.51 0.19 -4.57
CA PHE A 330 -1.59 1.19 -4.00
C PHE A 330 -1.78 1.40 -2.49
N ASP A 331 -2.89 0.94 -1.90
CA ASP A 331 -3.12 1.06 -0.45
C ASP A 331 -3.00 2.50 0.11
N ILE A 332 -3.49 3.49 -0.65
CA ILE A 332 -3.35 4.91 -0.32
C ILE A 332 -4.43 5.44 0.65
N LYS A 333 -5.37 4.58 1.07
CA LYS A 333 -6.51 4.97 1.92
C LYS A 333 -6.05 5.66 3.20
N HIS A 334 -5.09 5.04 3.90
CA HIS A 334 -4.57 5.54 5.18
C HIS A 334 -3.91 6.91 5.11
N HIS A 335 -3.57 7.39 3.90
CA HIS A 335 -2.99 8.72 3.72
C HIS A 335 -4.03 9.82 3.57
N ILE A 336 -5.28 9.46 3.25
CA ILE A 336 -6.31 10.41 2.82
C ILE A 336 -7.58 10.28 3.68
N GLU A 337 -7.72 9.22 4.48
CA GLU A 337 -8.94 8.94 5.26
C GLU A 337 -9.31 10.03 6.27
N ASP A 338 -8.33 10.80 6.77
CA ASP A 338 -8.56 11.90 7.71
C ASP A 338 -8.47 13.30 7.07
N ASP A 339 -8.08 13.39 5.79
CA ASP A 339 -7.91 14.65 5.07
C ASP A 339 -8.96 14.78 3.95
N ILE A 340 -10.11 15.32 4.32
CA ILE A 340 -11.24 15.51 3.40
C ILE A 340 -10.91 16.51 2.27
N GLU A 341 -10.06 17.50 2.53
CA GLU A 341 -9.70 18.51 1.54
C GLU A 341 -8.82 17.89 0.46
N LEU A 342 -7.81 17.13 0.86
CA LEU A 342 -6.97 16.34 -0.03
C LEU A 342 -7.80 15.33 -0.84
N PHE A 343 -8.75 14.65 -0.20
CA PHE A 343 -9.67 13.75 -0.89
C PHE A 343 -10.46 14.50 -1.98
N GLN A 344 -11.04 15.65 -1.67
CA GLN A 344 -11.78 16.50 -2.62
C GLN A 344 -10.91 16.96 -3.79
N LYS A 345 -9.66 17.36 -3.54
CA LYS A 345 -8.67 17.73 -4.56
C LYS A 345 -8.41 16.59 -5.54
N ILE A 346 -8.15 15.38 -5.02
CA ILE A 346 -7.87 14.19 -5.83
C ILE A 346 -9.08 13.78 -6.66
N ILE A 347 -10.27 13.72 -6.04
CA ILE A 347 -11.50 13.33 -6.74
C ILE A 347 -11.83 14.31 -7.87
N THR A 348 -11.73 15.62 -7.60
CA THR A 348 -12.01 16.65 -8.61
C THR A 348 -11.00 16.58 -9.76
N ARG A 349 -9.70 16.39 -9.46
CA ARG A 349 -8.67 16.16 -10.47
C ARG A 349 -8.96 14.95 -11.34
N TRP A 350 -9.29 13.80 -10.76
CA TRP A 350 -9.55 12.59 -11.52
C TRP A 350 -10.83 12.65 -12.35
N LEU A 351 -11.88 13.31 -11.85
CA LEU A 351 -13.08 13.59 -12.64
C LEU A 351 -12.83 14.61 -13.75
N SER A 352 -11.78 15.43 -13.64
CA SER A 352 -11.34 16.33 -14.70
C SER A 352 -10.41 15.66 -15.73
N SER A 353 -10.12 14.37 -15.60
CA SER A 353 -9.24 13.65 -16.55
C SER A 353 -9.98 13.22 -17.81
N ASP A 354 -9.28 13.24 -18.95
CA ASP A 354 -9.73 12.65 -20.22
C ASP A 354 -9.69 11.12 -20.22
N SER A 355 -8.99 10.50 -19.26
CA SER A 355 -8.92 9.04 -19.13
C SER A 355 -10.16 8.50 -18.43
N SER A 356 -10.84 7.57 -19.12
CA SER A 356 -11.95 6.82 -18.53
C SER A 356 -11.50 5.90 -17.39
N GLU A 357 -10.26 5.41 -17.43
CA GLU A 357 -9.63 4.57 -16.41
C GLU A 357 -9.41 5.35 -15.12
N ILE A 358 -8.91 6.59 -15.22
CA ILE A 358 -8.76 7.50 -14.07
C ILE A 358 -10.14 7.87 -13.51
N ALA A 359 -11.11 8.21 -14.37
CA ALA A 359 -12.48 8.50 -13.94
C ALA A 359 -13.11 7.28 -13.23
N LEU A 360 -12.91 6.05 -13.70
CA LEU A 360 -13.38 4.84 -13.03
C LEU A 360 -12.64 4.58 -11.71
N ALA A 361 -11.37 4.93 -11.62
CA ALA A 361 -10.61 4.85 -10.37
C ALA A 361 -11.21 5.74 -9.27
N THR A 362 -11.82 6.89 -9.61
CA THR A 362 -12.60 7.71 -8.67
C THR A 362 -13.68 6.91 -7.96
N ARG A 363 -14.47 6.12 -8.69
CA ARG A 363 -15.52 5.28 -8.09
C ARG A 363 -14.93 4.28 -7.09
N ASP A 364 -13.89 3.57 -7.51
CA ASP A 364 -13.27 2.54 -6.69
C ASP A 364 -12.56 3.16 -5.46
N PHE A 365 -11.96 4.33 -5.61
CA PHE A 365 -11.33 5.09 -4.54
C PHE A 365 -12.35 5.68 -3.56
N PHE A 366 -13.51 6.09 -4.06
CA PHE A 366 -14.63 6.57 -3.26
C PHE A 366 -15.22 5.46 -2.36
N ILE A 367 -15.35 4.24 -2.90
CA ILE A 367 -15.75 3.04 -2.12
C ILE A 367 -14.79 2.79 -0.95
N LEU A 368 -13.49 3.04 -1.14
CA LEU A 368 -12.50 2.84 -0.09
C LEU A 368 -12.64 3.84 1.07
N ASN A 369 -13.28 4.99 0.86
CA ASN A 369 -13.32 6.12 1.81
C ASN A 369 -14.73 6.41 2.38
N ASP A 370 -15.54 5.36 2.57
CA ASP A 370 -16.84 5.40 3.29
C ASP A 370 -17.88 6.39 2.74
N ALA A 371 -17.82 6.69 1.43
CA ALA A 371 -18.83 7.44 0.71
C ALA A 371 -19.24 8.80 1.34
N ARG A 372 -18.27 9.56 1.86
CA ARG A 372 -18.50 10.86 2.50
C ARG A 372 -19.04 11.92 1.52
N LEU A 373 -19.79 12.90 2.02
CA LEU A 373 -20.19 14.07 1.24
C LEU A 373 -18.94 14.90 0.89
N ILE A 374 -18.80 15.24 -0.39
CA ILE A 374 -17.66 15.97 -0.93
C ILE A 374 -18.09 17.17 -1.75
N GLN A 375 -17.20 18.16 -1.82
CA GLN A 375 -17.33 19.36 -2.65
C GLN A 375 -16.20 19.35 -3.69
N PRO A 376 -16.40 19.96 -4.88
CA PRO A 376 -15.33 20.11 -5.84
C PRO A 376 -14.23 21.05 -5.30
N ASN A 377 -12.98 20.66 -5.50
CA ASN A 377 -11.81 21.46 -5.18
C ASN A 377 -10.86 21.46 -6.40
N PHE A 378 -10.61 22.64 -6.95
CA PHE A 378 -9.90 22.80 -8.22
C PHE A 378 -8.39 23.03 -8.06
N ASP A 379 -7.83 22.98 -6.84
CA ASP A 379 -6.41 23.31 -6.59
C ASP A 379 -5.41 22.42 -7.37
N LEU A 380 -5.82 21.19 -7.72
CA LEU A 380 -5.02 20.24 -8.51
C LEU A 380 -5.50 20.07 -9.95
N VAL A 381 -6.44 20.90 -10.40
CA VAL A 381 -7.03 20.86 -11.74
C VAL A 381 -6.35 21.91 -12.61
N ASP A 382 -5.56 21.45 -13.58
CA ASP A 382 -4.85 22.32 -14.52
C ASP A 382 -5.60 22.37 -15.86
N SER A 383 -6.71 23.11 -15.94
CA SER A 383 -7.50 23.29 -17.17
C SER A 383 -8.23 24.63 -17.22
N ASP A 384 -8.04 25.36 -18.32
CA ASP A 384 -8.73 26.63 -18.62
C ASP A 384 -9.98 26.42 -19.52
N CYS A 385 -10.45 25.18 -19.67
CA CYS A 385 -11.61 24.88 -20.51
C CYS A 385 -12.88 25.55 -19.94
N GLY A 386 -13.54 26.37 -20.74
CA GLY A 386 -14.81 27.03 -20.36
C GLY A 386 -16.01 26.08 -20.19
N TYR A 387 -15.82 24.78 -20.46
CA TYR A 387 -16.80 23.71 -20.30
C TYR A 387 -16.41 22.71 -19.19
N LEU A 388 -15.32 22.98 -18.47
CA LEU A 388 -14.72 22.08 -17.48
C LEU A 388 -15.70 21.58 -16.43
N LYS A 389 -16.62 22.42 -15.94
CA LYS A 389 -17.51 22.03 -14.83
C LYS A 389 -18.63 21.13 -15.34
N THR A 390 -19.11 21.36 -16.57
CA THR A 390 -20.05 20.42 -17.19
C THR A 390 -19.38 19.08 -17.49
N PHE A 391 -18.14 19.09 -17.98
CA PHE A 391 -17.36 17.86 -18.21
C PHE A 391 -17.16 17.05 -16.92
N ILE A 392 -16.75 17.70 -15.83
CA ILE A 392 -16.62 17.06 -14.51
C ILE A 392 -17.98 16.50 -14.05
N ALA A 393 -19.09 17.22 -14.29
CA ALA A 393 -20.42 16.74 -13.96
C ALA A 393 -20.80 15.47 -14.71
N HIS A 394 -20.52 15.39 -16.01
CA HIS A 394 -20.70 14.20 -16.82
C HIS A 394 -19.93 13.00 -16.25
N LYS A 395 -18.63 13.17 -15.98
CA LYS A 395 -17.81 12.11 -15.36
C LYS A 395 -18.35 11.69 -14.00
N ALA A 396 -18.77 12.65 -13.17
CA ALA A 396 -19.35 12.38 -11.86
C ALA A 396 -20.63 11.54 -11.98
N VAL A 397 -21.53 11.90 -12.90
CA VAL A 397 -22.75 11.12 -13.19
C VAL A 397 -22.40 9.69 -13.61
N SER A 398 -21.41 9.49 -14.47
CA SER A 398 -21.00 8.15 -14.88
C SER A 398 -20.46 7.32 -13.71
N CYS A 399 -19.58 7.91 -12.90
CA CYS A 399 -18.80 7.18 -11.90
C CYS A 399 -19.51 7.01 -10.55
N LEU A 400 -20.31 8.00 -10.14
CA LEU A 400 -20.81 8.13 -8.78
C LEU A 400 -22.33 7.95 -8.65
N PHE A 401 -23.05 7.66 -9.74
CA PHE A 401 -24.51 7.50 -9.77
C PHE A 401 -25.10 6.48 -8.79
N THR A 402 -24.32 5.46 -8.39
CA THR A 402 -24.73 4.51 -7.35
C THR A 402 -24.78 5.12 -5.94
N TYR A 403 -24.29 6.36 -5.78
CA TYR A 403 -24.27 7.13 -4.55
C TYR A 403 -25.04 8.45 -4.75
N PRO A 404 -26.37 8.41 -4.92
CA PRO A 404 -27.17 9.54 -5.39
C PRO A 404 -27.10 10.77 -4.49
N GLU A 405 -27.06 10.60 -3.17
CA GLU A 405 -26.96 11.72 -2.24
C GLU A 405 -25.63 12.46 -2.38
N MET A 406 -24.52 11.72 -2.48
CA MET A 406 -23.21 12.34 -2.66
C MET A 406 -23.06 12.94 -4.05
N LEU A 407 -23.51 12.25 -5.10
CA LEU A 407 -23.49 12.80 -6.45
C LEU A 407 -24.28 14.12 -6.50
N LEU A 408 -25.47 14.16 -5.89
CA LEU A 408 -26.26 15.39 -5.77
C LEU A 408 -25.51 16.48 -5.03
N HIS A 409 -24.92 16.16 -3.88
CA HIS A 409 -24.15 17.11 -3.08
C HIS A 409 -22.99 17.69 -3.89
N PHE A 410 -22.23 16.84 -4.58
CA PHE A 410 -21.10 17.26 -5.41
C PHE A 410 -21.55 18.15 -6.56
N LEU A 411 -22.60 17.78 -7.31
CA LEU A 411 -23.11 18.55 -8.44
C LEU A 411 -23.67 19.91 -8.02
N ILE A 412 -24.34 20.00 -6.86
CA ILE A 412 -24.85 21.28 -6.35
C ILE A 412 -23.69 22.25 -6.04
N HIS A 413 -22.62 21.76 -5.40
CA HIS A 413 -21.47 22.61 -5.12
C HIS A 413 -20.67 22.92 -6.40
N LEU A 414 -20.73 22.05 -7.41
CA LEU A 414 -20.16 22.29 -8.72
C LEU A 414 -20.91 23.40 -9.48
N MET A 415 -22.24 23.47 -9.37
CA MET A 415 -23.03 24.60 -9.89
C MET A 415 -22.60 25.94 -9.28
N GLU A 416 -22.25 25.96 -7.99
CA GLU A 416 -21.79 27.18 -7.33
C GLU A 416 -20.45 27.69 -7.86
N ALA A 417 -19.59 26.79 -8.32
CA ALA A 417 -18.31 27.10 -8.95
C ALA A 417 -18.40 27.29 -10.49
N SER A 418 -19.62 27.29 -11.05
CA SER A 418 -19.87 27.29 -12.49
C SER A 418 -20.37 28.64 -13.02
N THR A 419 -20.24 28.85 -14.33
CA THR A 419 -20.98 29.92 -15.02
C THR A 419 -22.49 29.60 -15.04
N GLU A 420 -23.36 30.60 -15.25
CA GLU A 420 -24.82 30.35 -15.35
C GLU A 420 -25.16 29.31 -16.43
N ALA A 421 -24.45 29.34 -17.57
CA ALA A 421 -24.64 28.37 -18.65
C ALA A 421 -24.26 26.94 -18.23
N GLU A 422 -23.10 26.76 -17.59
CA GLU A 422 -22.68 25.46 -17.06
C GLU A 422 -23.60 24.99 -15.92
N ALA A 423 -24.01 25.90 -15.02
CA ALA A 423 -24.94 25.61 -13.94
C ALA A 423 -26.30 25.13 -14.46
N GLY A 424 -26.83 25.72 -15.53
CA GLY A 424 -28.04 25.24 -16.20
C GLY A 424 -27.89 23.84 -16.78
N ASN A 425 -26.74 23.51 -17.39
CA ASN A 425 -26.45 22.16 -17.86
C ASN A 425 -26.37 21.16 -16.70
N ILE A 426 -25.68 21.52 -15.62
CA ILE A 426 -25.55 20.69 -14.42
C ILE A 426 -26.92 20.47 -13.76
N ALA A 427 -27.77 21.49 -13.70
CA ALA A 427 -29.15 21.36 -13.22
C ALA A 427 -29.91 20.31 -14.04
N ASN A 428 -29.83 20.36 -15.38
CA ASN A 428 -30.49 19.36 -16.22
C ASN A 428 -29.97 17.94 -15.94
N LEU A 429 -28.67 17.76 -15.68
CA LEU A 429 -28.11 16.46 -15.26
C LEU A 429 -28.66 16.00 -13.91
N ILE A 430 -28.76 16.89 -12.92
CA ILE A 430 -29.37 16.59 -11.61
C ILE A 430 -30.81 16.11 -11.80
N TYR A 431 -31.60 16.82 -12.62
CA TYR A 431 -32.98 16.43 -12.88
C TYR A 431 -33.07 15.04 -13.53
N HIS A 432 -32.39 14.84 -14.67
CA HIS A 432 -32.51 13.62 -15.47
C HIS A 432 -31.87 12.39 -14.81
N PHE A 433 -30.66 12.54 -14.25
CA PHE A 433 -29.92 11.40 -13.69
C PHE A 433 -30.22 11.16 -12.22
N ILE A 434 -30.53 12.19 -11.42
CA ILE A 434 -30.75 12.00 -9.99
C ILE A 434 -32.24 12.02 -9.67
N LEU A 435 -32.96 13.10 -9.95
CA LEU A 435 -34.33 13.27 -9.45
C LEU A 435 -35.33 12.30 -10.08
N ILE A 436 -35.24 12.04 -11.38
CA ILE A 436 -36.10 11.03 -12.01
C ILE A 436 -35.82 9.64 -11.42
N ASN A 437 -34.55 9.30 -11.19
CA ASN A 437 -34.15 7.98 -10.69
C ASN A 437 -34.37 7.80 -9.18
N TYR A 438 -34.22 8.88 -8.42
CA TYR A 438 -34.25 8.91 -6.96
C TYR A 438 -35.05 10.11 -6.45
N PRO A 439 -36.39 10.14 -6.61
CA PRO A 439 -37.17 11.34 -6.32
C PRO A 439 -37.13 11.81 -4.85
N HIS A 440 -36.81 10.91 -3.92
CA HIS A 440 -36.62 11.25 -2.50
C HIS A 440 -35.47 12.26 -2.29
N GLN A 441 -34.53 12.36 -3.23
CA GLN A 441 -33.41 13.31 -3.17
C GLN A 441 -33.88 14.78 -3.31
N LYS A 442 -35.14 15.04 -3.68
CA LYS A 442 -35.75 16.37 -3.62
C LYS A 442 -35.61 17.02 -2.24
N GLU A 443 -35.68 16.25 -1.16
CA GLU A 443 -35.52 16.76 0.20
C GLU A 443 -34.12 17.36 0.42
N ASN A 444 -33.10 16.73 -0.16
CA ASN A 444 -31.72 17.20 -0.08
C ASN A 444 -31.49 18.47 -0.90
N ILE A 445 -32.20 18.66 -2.03
CA ILE A 445 -32.19 19.94 -2.76
C ILE A 445 -32.68 21.07 -1.85
N ILE A 446 -33.82 20.88 -1.19
CA ILE A 446 -34.39 21.89 -0.27
C ILE A 446 -33.41 22.19 0.86
N LYS A 447 -32.76 21.16 1.41
CA LYS A 447 -31.78 21.27 2.50
C LYS A 447 -30.56 22.10 2.10
N TRP A 448 -30.04 21.92 0.89
CA TRP A 448 -28.77 22.52 0.46
C TRP A 448 -28.91 23.83 -0.33
N LYS A 449 -30.12 24.16 -0.79
CA LYS A 449 -30.42 25.37 -1.57
C LYS A 449 -29.98 26.68 -0.91
N ASN A 450 -30.18 26.82 0.41
CA ASN A 450 -30.05 28.11 1.10
C ASN A 450 -28.63 28.70 1.10
N ASN A 451 -27.62 27.92 0.74
CA ASN A 451 -26.22 28.33 0.73
C ASN A 451 -25.69 28.73 -0.66
N LEU A 452 -26.55 28.79 -1.68
CA LEU A 452 -26.17 29.02 -3.07
C LEU A 452 -26.49 30.44 -3.54
N ASN A 453 -25.89 30.87 -4.65
CA ASN A 453 -26.26 32.13 -5.29
C ASN A 453 -27.72 32.13 -5.82
N PRO A 454 -28.33 33.31 -6.05
CA PRO A 454 -29.74 33.40 -6.44
C PRO A 454 -30.10 32.65 -7.73
N TYR A 455 -29.22 32.63 -8.73
CA TYR A 455 -29.46 31.91 -9.98
C TYR A 455 -29.59 30.40 -9.73
N ASN A 456 -28.62 29.83 -9.01
CA ASN A 456 -28.62 28.41 -8.65
C ASN A 456 -29.84 28.04 -7.80
N GLN A 457 -30.27 28.92 -6.89
CA GLN A 457 -31.49 28.71 -6.11
C GLN A 457 -32.74 28.61 -7.00
N ILE A 458 -32.85 29.44 -8.03
CA ILE A 458 -33.97 29.43 -8.99
C ILE A 458 -33.97 28.11 -9.77
N GLU A 459 -32.81 27.66 -10.26
CA GLU A 459 -32.68 26.39 -10.97
C GLU A 459 -33.06 25.19 -10.09
N LEU A 460 -32.66 25.20 -8.82
CA LEU A 460 -33.04 24.17 -7.85
C LEU A 460 -34.55 24.14 -7.58
N ASP A 461 -35.19 25.31 -7.47
CA ASP A 461 -36.65 25.40 -7.30
C ASP A 461 -37.39 24.88 -8.52
N ARG A 462 -36.95 25.29 -9.71
CA ARG A 462 -37.49 24.82 -10.99
C ARG A 462 -37.48 23.29 -11.03
N MET A 463 -36.34 22.66 -10.74
CA MET A 463 -36.23 21.20 -10.71
C MET A 463 -37.12 20.54 -9.65
N ALA A 464 -37.22 21.13 -8.46
CA ALA A 464 -38.05 20.62 -7.38
C ALA A 464 -39.56 20.67 -7.70
N GLU A 465 -39.98 21.66 -8.49
CA GLU A 465 -41.32 21.76 -9.05
C GLU A 465 -41.52 20.79 -10.22
N GLU A 466 -40.57 20.72 -11.16
CA GLU A 466 -40.62 19.80 -12.31
C GLU A 466 -40.77 18.34 -11.88
N ILE A 467 -40.01 17.89 -10.87
CA ILE A 467 -40.13 16.51 -10.37
C ILE A 467 -41.48 16.26 -9.67
N GLU A 468 -42.03 17.26 -8.98
CA GLU A 468 -43.36 17.15 -8.37
C GLU A 468 -44.44 16.98 -9.42
N ASN A 469 -44.41 17.84 -10.45
CA ASN A 469 -45.32 17.78 -11.59
C ASN A 469 -45.20 16.44 -12.32
N TYR A 470 -43.98 15.95 -12.55
CA TYR A 470 -43.73 14.63 -13.12
C TYR A 470 -44.37 13.51 -12.28
N LEU A 471 -44.15 13.50 -10.97
CA LEU A 471 -44.73 12.48 -10.08
C LEU A 471 -46.26 12.57 -10.00
N GLN A 472 -46.82 13.78 -10.00
CA GLN A 472 -48.27 13.99 -10.04
C GLN A 472 -48.87 13.51 -11.35
N ASN A 473 -48.21 13.78 -12.47
CA ASN A 473 -48.61 13.28 -13.78
C ASN A 473 -48.60 11.74 -13.84
N ILE A 474 -47.58 11.08 -13.28
CA ILE A 474 -47.58 9.61 -13.18
C ILE A 474 -48.77 9.11 -12.34
N ARG A 475 -49.04 9.75 -11.20
CA ARG A 475 -50.16 9.37 -10.32
C ARG A 475 -51.53 9.64 -10.92
N SER A 476 -51.64 10.56 -11.89
CA SER A 476 -52.90 10.89 -12.54
C SER A 476 -53.22 10.02 -13.76
N ILE A 477 -52.25 9.21 -14.24
CA ILE A 477 -52.49 8.23 -15.30
C ILE A 477 -53.52 7.20 -14.80
N PRO A 478 -54.67 7.03 -15.49
CA PRO A 478 -55.65 6.01 -15.15
C PRO A 478 -55.02 4.61 -15.17
N GLU A 479 -55.42 3.74 -14.27
CA GLU A 479 -54.96 2.35 -14.23
C GLU A 479 -55.45 1.60 -15.50
N ILE A 480 -54.56 1.42 -16.48
CA ILE A 480 -54.82 0.69 -17.73
C ILE A 480 -54.43 -0.77 -17.52
N LYS A 481 -55.42 -1.63 -17.27
CA LYS A 481 -55.22 -3.05 -16.96
C LYS A 481 -54.49 -3.79 -18.08
N GLU A 482 -54.63 -3.35 -19.33
CA GLU A 482 -53.99 -3.92 -20.52
C GLU A 482 -52.48 -3.69 -20.57
N LEU A 483 -51.97 -2.71 -19.82
CA LEU A 483 -50.53 -2.42 -19.71
C LEU A 483 -49.90 -3.08 -18.48
N HIS A 484 -50.68 -3.83 -17.68
CA HIS A 484 -50.12 -4.56 -16.56
C HIS A 484 -49.28 -5.73 -17.11
N PRO A 485 -48.03 -5.89 -16.65
CA PRO A 485 -47.25 -7.06 -17.01
C PRO A 485 -48.00 -8.33 -16.56
N PRO A 486 -47.93 -9.43 -17.34
CA PRO A 486 -48.48 -10.71 -16.91
C PRO A 486 -47.99 -11.08 -15.51
N THR A 487 -48.86 -11.69 -14.69
CA THR A 487 -48.55 -12.05 -13.30
C THR A 487 -47.29 -12.92 -13.19
N GLU A 488 -47.03 -13.77 -14.19
CA GLU A 488 -45.83 -14.60 -14.28
C GLU A 488 -44.55 -13.74 -14.36
N ASN A 489 -44.56 -12.68 -15.17
CA ASN A 489 -43.43 -11.75 -15.30
C ASN A 489 -43.21 -10.94 -14.02
N ILE A 490 -44.28 -10.57 -13.32
CA ILE A 490 -44.20 -9.89 -12.01
C ILE A 490 -43.51 -10.81 -11.00
N ILE A 491 -43.96 -12.06 -10.89
CA ILE A 491 -43.38 -13.04 -9.97
C ILE A 491 -41.93 -13.34 -10.33
N GLU A 492 -41.61 -13.49 -11.61
CA GLU A 492 -40.25 -13.74 -12.07
C GLU A 492 -39.32 -12.56 -11.77
N TYR A 493 -39.80 -11.33 -11.99
CA TYR A 493 -39.09 -10.11 -11.65
C TYR A 493 -38.87 -9.97 -10.14
N ASP A 494 -39.91 -10.21 -9.32
CA ASP A 494 -39.81 -10.18 -7.86
C ASP A 494 -38.81 -11.22 -7.33
N ARG A 495 -38.77 -12.40 -7.97
CA ARG A 495 -37.78 -13.45 -7.66
C ARG A 495 -36.37 -13.00 -8.04
N TYR A 496 -36.19 -12.49 -9.26
CA TYR A 496 -34.90 -11.97 -9.72
C TYR A 496 -34.37 -10.87 -8.79
N GLN A 497 -35.24 -9.95 -8.36
CA GLN A 497 -34.87 -8.89 -7.42
C GLN A 497 -34.52 -9.43 -6.04
N SER A 498 -35.34 -10.34 -5.50
CA SER A 498 -35.08 -11.00 -4.22
C SER A 498 -33.73 -11.74 -4.21
N GLU A 499 -33.40 -12.44 -5.31
CA GLU A 499 -32.11 -13.12 -5.48
C GLU A 499 -30.94 -12.14 -5.58
N THR A 500 -31.14 -11.01 -6.28
CA THR A 500 -30.10 -9.99 -6.47
C THR A 500 -29.79 -9.26 -5.15
N THR A 501 -30.82 -8.87 -4.41
CA THR A 501 -30.67 -8.27 -3.07
C THR A 501 -30.04 -9.25 -2.08
N ALA A 502 -30.40 -10.54 -2.12
CA ALA A 502 -29.80 -11.55 -1.27
C ALA A 502 -28.29 -11.72 -1.52
N LYS A 503 -27.85 -11.71 -2.79
CA LYS A 503 -26.42 -11.76 -3.15
C LYS A 503 -25.66 -10.52 -2.64
N GLN A 504 -26.22 -9.33 -2.81
CA GLN A 504 -25.61 -8.10 -2.32
C GLN A 504 -25.51 -8.06 -0.79
N PHE A 505 -26.53 -8.58 -0.10
CA PHE A 505 -26.51 -8.71 1.36
C PHE A 505 -25.44 -9.71 1.83
N ASP A 506 -25.30 -10.85 1.16
CA ASP A 506 -24.22 -11.81 1.44
C ASP A 506 -22.84 -11.13 1.31
N ASP A 507 -22.59 -10.38 0.23
CA ASP A 507 -21.32 -9.67 0.00
C ASP A 507 -21.02 -8.58 1.06
N ILE A 508 -22.05 -7.86 1.52
CA ILE A 508 -21.92 -6.84 2.59
C ILE A 508 -21.69 -7.52 3.94
N SER A 509 -22.41 -8.61 4.23
CA SER A 509 -22.30 -9.35 5.50
C SER A 509 -20.91 -9.95 5.69
N GLN A 510 -20.27 -10.43 4.61
CA GLN A 510 -18.90 -10.95 4.65
C GLN A 510 -17.86 -9.89 5.01
N LYS A 511 -18.13 -8.61 4.75
CA LYS A 511 -17.21 -7.50 5.05
C LYS A 511 -17.42 -6.88 6.44
N SER A 512 -18.54 -7.18 7.09
CA SER A 512 -18.88 -6.62 8.39
C SER A 512 -18.36 -7.50 9.53
N VAL A 513 -17.36 -6.99 10.26
CA VAL A 513 -16.79 -7.65 11.47
C VAL A 513 -17.89 -7.93 12.50
N PHE A 514 -18.90 -7.05 12.60
CA PHE A 514 -20.03 -7.24 13.49
C PHE A 514 -20.94 -8.41 13.06
N MET A 515 -21.20 -8.57 11.76
CA MET A 515 -22.02 -9.66 11.24
C MET A 515 -21.32 -11.02 11.30
N GLN A 516 -19.98 -11.04 11.22
CA GLN A 516 -19.18 -12.26 11.38
C GLN A 516 -19.22 -12.85 12.79
N LEU A 517 -19.63 -12.07 13.81
CA LEU A 517 -19.76 -12.53 15.20
C LEU A 517 -21.04 -13.36 15.44
N PHE A 518 -21.98 -13.36 14.50
CA PHE A 518 -23.27 -14.04 14.63
C PHE A 518 -23.47 -15.08 13.52
N THR A 519 -24.08 -16.23 13.83
CA THR A 519 -24.42 -17.24 12.82
C THR A 519 -25.73 -16.85 12.11
N PRO A 520 -25.73 -16.58 10.79
CA PRO A 520 -26.95 -16.25 10.07
C PRO A 520 -27.82 -17.49 9.90
N ILE A 521 -29.10 -17.40 10.28
CA ILE A 521 -30.11 -18.44 10.04
C ILE A 521 -31.03 -17.96 8.92
N ARG A 522 -30.98 -18.61 7.75
CA ARG A 522 -31.93 -18.35 6.66
C ARG A 522 -33.26 -19.03 6.98
N MET A 523 -34.29 -18.25 7.26
CA MET A 523 -35.65 -18.75 7.45
C MET A 523 -36.49 -18.49 6.21
N LEU A 524 -37.29 -19.48 5.79
CA LEU A 524 -38.25 -19.34 4.69
C LEU A 524 -39.48 -18.53 5.12
N TYR A 525 -39.94 -18.66 6.37
CA TYR A 525 -41.07 -17.94 6.95
C TYR A 525 -40.96 -17.78 8.48
N GLY A 526 -41.46 -16.68 9.04
CA GLY A 526 -41.62 -16.45 10.49
C GLY A 526 -40.60 -15.48 11.14
N HIS A 527 -40.94 -14.93 12.30
CA HIS A 527 -40.15 -13.96 13.08
C HIS A 527 -39.64 -14.54 14.42
N LYS A 528 -39.75 -15.86 14.61
CA LYS A 528 -39.36 -16.55 15.84
C LYS A 528 -38.53 -17.79 15.52
N ALA A 529 -37.43 -17.97 16.24
CA ALA A 529 -36.67 -19.22 16.24
C ALA A 529 -37.13 -20.07 17.44
N ILE A 530 -37.39 -21.36 17.21
CA ILE A 530 -37.84 -22.29 18.24
C ILE A 530 -36.74 -23.31 18.47
N PHE A 531 -36.20 -23.35 19.69
CA PHE A 531 -35.23 -24.36 20.10
C PHE A 531 -35.89 -25.36 21.05
N ASN A 532 -35.68 -26.65 20.80
CA ASN A 532 -36.08 -27.73 21.70
C ASN A 532 -34.82 -28.39 22.26
N GLN A 533 -34.49 -28.10 23.53
CA GLN A 533 -33.52 -28.87 24.29
C GLN A 533 -34.24 -29.56 25.45
N GLN A 534 -34.12 -30.88 25.51
CA GLN A 534 -34.62 -31.73 26.61
C GLN A 534 -36.09 -31.47 27.00
N GLY A 535 -36.97 -31.32 26.00
CA GLY A 535 -38.42 -31.23 26.22
C GLY A 535 -38.95 -29.83 26.58
N ASN A 536 -38.09 -28.83 26.77
CA ASN A 536 -38.52 -27.43 26.93
C ASN A 536 -38.40 -26.67 25.60
N ARG A 537 -39.52 -26.08 25.18
CA ARG A 537 -39.64 -25.23 24.00
C ARG A 537 -39.27 -23.80 24.36
N THR A 538 -38.18 -23.29 23.83
CA THR A 538 -37.78 -21.89 23.98
C THR A 538 -38.02 -21.16 22.67
N GLU A 539 -38.90 -20.15 22.68
CA GLU A 539 -39.10 -19.25 21.55
C GLU A 539 -38.24 -18.01 21.75
N ILE A 540 -37.43 -17.67 20.75
CA ILE A 540 -36.67 -16.43 20.72
C ILE A 540 -37.23 -15.59 19.56
N GLU A 541 -37.71 -14.40 19.88
CA GLU A 541 -38.13 -13.41 18.89
C GLU A 541 -36.89 -12.88 18.18
N MET A 542 -36.84 -13.02 16.87
CA MET A 542 -35.69 -12.62 16.08
C MET A 542 -35.82 -11.15 15.70
N VAL A 543 -34.77 -10.36 15.99
CA VAL A 543 -34.69 -8.97 15.54
C VAL A 543 -34.25 -8.96 14.09
N SER A 544 -35.11 -8.45 13.20
CA SER A 544 -34.78 -8.27 11.79
C SER A 544 -34.05 -6.93 11.59
N HIS A 545 -32.88 -6.98 10.95
CA HIS A 545 -32.25 -5.80 10.38
C HIS A 545 -32.51 -5.82 8.87
N SER A 546 -33.37 -4.92 8.38
CA SER A 546 -33.62 -4.75 6.95
C SER A 546 -32.78 -3.58 6.41
N VAL A 547 -32.11 -3.80 5.28
CA VAL A 547 -31.51 -2.73 4.49
C VAL A 547 -32.42 -2.49 3.29
N SER A 548 -32.96 -1.27 3.17
CA SER A 548 -33.69 -0.84 1.98
C SER A 548 -32.71 -0.17 1.03
N MET A 549 -32.69 -0.57 -0.24
CA MET A 549 -31.88 0.05 -1.28
C MET A 549 -32.80 0.64 -2.34
N ALA A 550 -32.66 1.92 -2.64
CA ALA A 550 -33.40 2.55 -3.73
C ALA A 550 -32.81 2.11 -5.08
N MET A 551 -33.64 1.58 -5.97
CA MET A 551 -33.23 1.26 -7.34
C MET A 551 -33.55 2.44 -8.28
N PRO A 552 -32.63 2.78 -9.20
CA PRO A 552 -32.92 3.76 -10.24
C PRO A 552 -34.11 3.38 -11.11
N ARG A 553 -35.01 4.34 -11.35
CA ARG A 553 -36.18 4.13 -12.21
C ARG A 553 -35.83 3.86 -13.67
N MET A 554 -34.85 4.56 -14.24
CA MET A 554 -34.48 4.39 -15.66
C MET A 554 -33.86 3.03 -15.94
N LEU A 555 -33.24 2.37 -14.96
CA LEU A 555 -32.81 0.97 -15.12
C LEU A 555 -33.97 -0.01 -15.33
N LEU A 556 -35.21 0.41 -15.05
CA LEU A 556 -36.44 -0.37 -15.25
C LEU A 556 -37.24 0.09 -16.46
N ILE A 557 -37.22 1.39 -16.74
CA ILE A 557 -38.02 2.01 -17.81
C ILE A 557 -37.27 1.95 -19.14
N ASP A 558 -36.01 2.37 -19.15
CA ASP A 558 -35.20 2.54 -20.35
C ASP A 558 -33.71 2.37 -20.02
N LYS A 559 -33.34 1.12 -19.77
CA LYS A 559 -31.99 0.78 -19.29
C LYS A 559 -30.92 1.08 -20.34
N ASP A 560 -31.22 0.81 -21.61
CA ASP A 560 -30.21 0.82 -22.66
C ASP A 560 -29.80 2.25 -23.01
N ASP A 561 -30.75 3.17 -23.18
CA ASP A 561 -30.44 4.59 -23.44
C ASP A 561 -29.80 5.24 -22.20
N PHE A 562 -30.29 4.90 -21.00
CA PHE A 562 -29.71 5.41 -19.76
C PHE A 562 -28.24 4.97 -19.54
N GLU A 563 -27.93 3.71 -19.80
CA GLU A 563 -26.55 3.20 -19.74
C GLU A 563 -25.70 3.71 -20.90
N PHE A 564 -26.30 3.97 -22.07
CA PHE A 564 -25.61 4.58 -23.21
C PHE A 564 -25.12 5.98 -22.86
N ASP A 565 -25.98 6.86 -22.33
CA ASP A 565 -25.61 8.22 -21.97
C ASP A 565 -24.49 8.25 -20.92
N ARG A 566 -24.59 7.41 -19.89
CA ARG A 566 -23.54 7.29 -18.85
C ARG A 566 -22.21 6.83 -19.43
N LYS A 567 -22.21 5.96 -20.44
CA LYS A 567 -20.98 5.54 -21.12
C LYS A 567 -20.41 6.65 -22.00
N ILE A 568 -21.26 7.42 -22.69
CA ILE A 568 -20.82 8.57 -23.49
C ILE A 568 -20.13 9.60 -22.60
N PHE A 569 -20.75 9.98 -21.48
CA PHE A 569 -20.14 10.84 -20.48
C PHE A 569 -18.81 10.29 -19.94
N LEU A 570 -18.72 8.98 -19.70
CA LEU A 570 -17.49 8.36 -19.23
C LEU A 570 -16.36 8.41 -20.27
N LEU A 571 -16.71 8.34 -21.56
CA LEU A 571 -15.76 8.34 -22.68
C LEU A 571 -15.49 9.74 -23.26
N GLU A 572 -16.21 10.76 -22.79
CA GLU A 572 -16.03 12.15 -23.20
C GLU A 572 -14.57 12.63 -23.04
N ARG A 573 -14.10 13.49 -23.95
CA ARG A 573 -12.75 14.09 -23.91
C ARG A 573 -12.83 15.58 -24.20
N TYR A 574 -11.92 16.39 -23.65
CA TYR A 574 -11.87 17.85 -23.88
C TYR A 574 -11.75 18.21 -25.37
N ASN A 575 -10.92 17.45 -26.10
CA ASN A 575 -10.76 17.62 -27.54
C ASN A 575 -11.70 16.65 -28.26
N ASN A 576 -12.91 17.11 -28.55
CA ASN A 576 -13.67 16.52 -29.65
C ASN A 576 -12.88 16.76 -30.94
N GLU A 577 -12.27 15.72 -31.51
CA GLU A 577 -11.65 15.70 -32.85
C GLU A 577 -12.60 16.14 -33.99
N ALA A 578 -13.84 16.51 -33.67
CA ALA A 578 -14.80 17.10 -34.60
C ALA A 578 -14.67 18.62 -34.81
N ASN A 579 -13.77 19.32 -34.10
CA ASN A 579 -13.50 20.76 -34.30
C ASN A 579 -12.01 21.09 -34.56
N SER A 580 -11.29 20.21 -35.26
CA SER A 580 -9.95 20.51 -35.82
C SER A 580 -10.03 20.77 -37.32
#